data_AF-A0A7K3GEI6-F1
#
_entry.id   AF-A0A7K3GEI6-F1
#
_cell.length_a   1.000
_cell.length_b   1.000
_cell.length_c   1.000
_cell.angle_alpha   90.00
_cell.angle_beta   90.00
_cell.angle_gamma   90.00
#
_symmetry.space_group_name_H-M   'P 1'
#
loop_
_entity.id
_entity.type
_entity.pdbx_description
1 polymer ?
#
loop_
_entity_poly.entity_id
_entity_poly.type
_entity_poly.pdbx_seq_one_letter_code
_entity_poly.pdbx_strand_id
1 'polypeptide(L)'
;ERREVRAFITWARGRSLLGELVVPRARIAAPSVFMTDEEQTEQLHRCFGDDSLPLDVRTAGALTLLFGLQHTKLLELTVRDVVDDNAMVALNLAGHRLLLPPEVARLVRAQRDQCRARWQLDQTASTTPWLFPGQEPARPLGATYLNLKLRRHGIAPRAGRNNARLALATDLP
;
A
#
# COMPACT_ATOMS: atom_id res chain seq x y z
N GLU A 1 -8.22 -17.19 -14.90
CA GLU A 1 -8.98 -18.45 -15.03
C GLU A 1 -10.31 -18.51 -14.26
N ARG A 2 -10.40 -18.71 -12.93
CA ARG A 2 -11.74 -18.85 -12.26
C ARG A 2 -12.65 -17.61 -12.28
N ARG A 3 -12.09 -16.40 -12.42
CA ARG A 3 -12.85 -15.14 -12.47
C ARG A 3 -13.54 -14.95 -13.82
N GLU A 4 -12.96 -15.47 -14.89
CA GLU A 4 -13.46 -15.40 -16.28
C GLU A 4 -14.65 -16.35 -16.48
N VAL A 5 -14.58 -17.54 -15.89
CA VAL A 5 -15.69 -18.52 -15.89
C VAL A 5 -16.96 -17.92 -15.30
N ARG A 6 -16.87 -17.10 -14.24
CA ARG A 6 -18.04 -16.49 -13.61
C ARG A 6 -18.62 -15.34 -14.45
N ALA A 7 -17.79 -14.56 -15.12
CA ALA A 7 -18.24 -13.53 -16.04
C ALA A 7 -18.97 -14.17 -17.24
N PHE A 8 -18.40 -15.27 -17.77
CA PHE A 8 -19.01 -16.07 -18.83
C PHE A 8 -20.34 -16.71 -18.41
N ILE A 9 -20.43 -17.30 -17.21
CA ILE A 9 -21.69 -17.90 -16.72
C ILE A 9 -22.77 -16.83 -16.45
N THR A 10 -22.38 -15.65 -15.95
CA THR A 10 -23.32 -14.53 -15.76
C THR A 10 -23.84 -14.02 -17.11
N TRP A 11 -22.94 -13.88 -18.09
CA TRP A 11 -23.26 -13.53 -19.47
C TRP A 11 -24.16 -14.56 -20.16
N ALA A 12 -23.90 -15.86 -19.95
CA ALA A 12 -24.65 -16.96 -20.55
C ALA A 12 -26.04 -17.13 -19.92
N ARG A 13 -26.18 -16.90 -18.60
CA ARG A 13 -27.49 -16.79 -17.92
C ARG A 13 -28.31 -15.63 -18.46
N GLY A 14 -27.70 -14.47 -18.71
CA GLY A 14 -28.37 -13.31 -19.32
C GLY A 14 -28.86 -13.55 -20.75
N ARG A 15 -28.38 -14.60 -21.42
CA ARG A 15 -28.79 -15.00 -22.78
C ARG A 15 -29.62 -16.30 -22.82
N SER A 16 -30.03 -16.83 -21.65
CA SER A 16 -30.76 -18.11 -21.56
C SER A 16 -30.05 -19.31 -22.21
N LEU A 17 -28.72 -19.27 -22.26
CA LEU A 17 -27.89 -20.32 -22.89
C LEU A 17 -27.52 -21.46 -21.92
N LEU A 18 -27.95 -21.38 -20.65
CA LEU A 18 -27.65 -22.36 -19.60
C LEU A 18 -28.90 -22.65 -18.75
N GLY A 19 -29.05 -23.90 -18.32
CA GLY A 19 -29.99 -24.30 -17.27
C GLY A 19 -29.54 -23.87 -15.87
N GLU A 20 -30.17 -24.40 -14.82
CA GLU A 20 -29.92 -24.01 -13.43
C GLU A 20 -28.54 -24.48 -12.92
N LEU A 21 -27.49 -23.72 -13.23
CA LEU A 21 -26.12 -24.02 -12.83
C LEU A 21 -25.73 -23.21 -11.59
N VAL A 22 -25.77 -23.80 -10.40
CA VAL A 22 -25.29 -23.14 -9.16
C VAL A 22 -23.77 -23.23 -9.10
N VAL A 23 -23.08 -22.10 -9.28
CA VAL A 23 -21.63 -22.01 -9.06
C VAL A 23 -21.38 -21.69 -7.59
N PRO A 24 -20.76 -22.59 -6.80
CA PRO A 24 -20.46 -22.31 -5.40
C PRO A 24 -19.55 -21.09 -5.29
N ARG A 25 -19.90 -20.16 -4.39
CA ARG A 25 -19.06 -19.01 -4.09
C ARG A 25 -17.79 -19.55 -3.43
N ALA A 26 -16.64 -19.38 -4.08
CA ALA A 26 -15.37 -19.75 -3.47
C ALA A 26 -15.24 -19.03 -2.12
N ARG A 27 -15.16 -19.81 -1.02
CA ARG A 27 -14.91 -19.24 0.31
C ARG A 27 -13.53 -18.59 0.27
N ILE A 28 -13.49 -17.28 0.50
CA ILE A 28 -12.22 -16.60 0.73
C ILE A 28 -11.79 -17.03 2.12
N ALA A 29 -10.67 -17.76 2.20
CA ALA A 29 -10.11 -18.17 3.48
C ALA A 29 -9.79 -16.93 4.34
N ALA A 30 -10.05 -17.03 5.64
CA ALA A 30 -9.64 -16.00 6.58
C ALA A 30 -8.13 -15.73 6.47
N PRO A 31 -7.66 -14.50 6.72
CA PRO A 31 -6.23 -14.24 6.81
C PRO A 31 -5.61 -15.20 7.83
N SER A 32 -4.53 -15.88 7.44
CA SER A 32 -3.85 -16.87 8.30
C SER A 32 -2.40 -16.51 8.59
N VAL A 33 -1.90 -15.43 7.98
CA VAL A 33 -0.51 -14.98 8.11
C VAL A 33 -0.52 -13.71 8.95
N PHE A 34 -0.06 -13.82 10.18
CA PHE A 34 0.09 -12.73 11.15
C PHE A 34 1.53 -12.71 11.64
N MET A 35 1.93 -11.60 12.26
CA MET A 35 3.19 -11.49 13.00
C MET A 35 2.86 -11.26 14.47
N THR A 36 3.83 -11.43 15.36
CA THR A 36 3.65 -11.02 16.76
C THR A 36 3.72 -9.49 16.88
N ASP A 37 3.20 -8.94 17.97
CA ASP A 37 3.30 -7.49 18.24
C ASP A 37 4.77 -7.06 18.42
N GLU A 38 5.61 -7.94 18.98
CA GLU A 38 7.06 -7.77 19.10
C GLU A 38 7.71 -7.64 17.71
N GLU A 39 7.43 -8.58 16.79
CA GLU A 39 7.95 -8.56 15.42
C GLU A 39 7.51 -7.33 14.64
N GLN A 40 6.26 -6.88 14.84
CA GLN A 40 5.75 -5.68 14.21
C GLN A 40 6.45 -4.42 14.74
N THR A 41 6.64 -4.35 16.07
CA THR A 41 7.32 -3.25 16.74
C THR A 41 8.77 -3.16 16.30
N GLU A 42 9.49 -4.28 16.22
CA GLU A 42 10.85 -4.34 15.71
C GLU A 42 10.94 -3.82 14.27
N GLN A 43 10.04 -4.27 13.38
CA GLN A 43 10.04 -3.81 12.00
C GLN A 43 9.72 -2.32 11.88
N LEU A 44 8.82 -1.78 12.70
CA LEU A 44 8.53 -0.34 12.76
C LEU A 44 9.74 0.46 13.25
N HIS A 45 10.42 0.01 14.30
CA HIS A 45 11.66 0.63 14.78
C HIS A 45 12.72 0.68 13.70
N ARG A 46 12.89 -0.41 12.93
CA ARG A 46 13.81 -0.41 11.78
C ARG A 46 13.37 0.58 10.70
N CYS A 47 12.08 0.67 10.37
CA CYS A 47 11.61 1.68 9.42
C CYS A 47 11.96 3.11 9.88
N PHE A 48 11.89 3.42 11.18
CA PHE A 48 12.15 4.77 11.69
C PHE A 48 13.64 5.09 11.90
N GLY A 49 14.44 4.12 12.36
CA GLY A 49 15.82 4.35 12.82
C GLY A 49 16.93 3.77 11.94
N ASP A 50 16.65 2.83 11.04
CA ASP A 50 17.69 2.19 10.22
C ASP A 50 17.89 2.93 8.89
N ASP A 51 18.85 3.86 8.86
CA ASP A 51 19.19 4.63 7.66
C ASP A 51 19.90 3.81 6.57
N SER A 52 20.29 2.56 6.84
CA SER A 52 20.79 1.65 5.80
C SER A 52 19.66 1.14 4.88
N LEU A 53 18.41 1.23 5.34
CA LEU A 53 17.25 0.89 4.54
C LEU A 53 16.92 2.01 3.55
N PRO A 54 16.62 1.67 2.28
CA PRO A 54 16.14 2.66 1.32
C PRO A 54 14.92 3.44 1.85
N LEU A 55 14.86 4.75 1.59
CA LEU A 55 13.80 5.61 2.10
C LEU A 55 12.40 5.15 1.66
N ASP A 56 12.26 4.64 0.44
CA ASP A 56 11.00 4.11 -0.07
C ASP A 56 10.56 2.83 0.66
N VAL A 57 11.51 1.99 1.08
CA VAL A 57 11.28 0.78 1.91
C VAL A 57 10.82 1.18 3.30
N ARG A 58 11.50 2.14 3.93
CA ARG A 58 11.15 2.66 5.27
C ARG A 58 9.75 3.28 5.27
N THR A 59 9.48 4.13 4.28
CA THR A 59 8.19 4.83 4.16
C THR A 59 7.05 3.86 3.85
N ALA A 60 7.21 2.98 2.85
CA ALA A 60 6.17 2.01 2.50
C ALA A 60 5.96 0.96 3.61
N GLY A 61 7.04 0.54 4.27
CA GLY A 61 7.03 -0.36 5.42
C GLY A 61 6.22 0.22 6.57
N ALA A 62 6.55 1.42 7.04
CA ALA A 62 5.85 2.08 8.13
C ALA A 62 4.35 2.27 7.84
N LEU A 63 4.00 2.74 6.64
CA LEU A 63 2.60 2.91 6.23
C LEU A 63 1.83 1.57 6.17
N THR A 64 2.49 0.50 5.75
CA THR A 64 1.87 -0.83 5.67
C THR A 64 1.72 -1.47 7.04
N LEU A 65 2.74 -1.35 7.90
CA LEU A 65 2.78 -1.94 9.23
C LEU A 65 1.85 -1.23 10.20
N LEU A 66 1.73 0.10 10.11
CA LEU A 66 0.93 0.87 11.06
C LEU A 66 -0.55 0.97 10.66
N PHE A 67 -0.82 1.20 9.37
CA PHE A 67 -2.19 1.49 8.90
C PHE A 67 -2.80 0.37 8.06
N GLY A 68 -2.04 -0.69 7.77
CA GLY A 68 -2.53 -1.78 6.94
C GLY A 68 -2.91 -1.34 5.51
N LEU A 69 -2.25 -0.30 4.98
CA LEU A 69 -2.51 0.18 3.63
C LEU A 69 -2.23 -0.92 2.59
N GLN A 70 -3.08 -0.98 1.57
CA GLN A 70 -2.86 -1.89 0.45
C GLN A 70 -1.77 -1.33 -0.45
N HIS A 71 -0.81 -2.14 -0.88
CA HIS A 71 0.24 -1.71 -1.80
C HIS A 71 -0.32 -1.02 -3.05
N THR A 72 -1.43 -1.52 -3.63
CA THR A 72 -2.08 -0.87 -4.78
C THR A 72 -2.48 0.57 -4.48
N LYS A 73 -3.08 0.82 -3.31
CA LYS A 73 -3.49 2.16 -2.87
C LYS A 73 -2.31 3.04 -2.49
N LEU A 74 -1.31 2.47 -1.84
CA LEU A 74 -0.09 3.18 -1.47
C LEU A 74 0.70 3.63 -2.70
N LEU A 75 0.74 2.80 -3.75
CA LEU A 75 1.49 3.06 -4.98
C LEU A 75 0.76 3.98 -5.95
N GLU A 76 -0.55 4.14 -5.80
CA GLU A 76 -1.36 5.16 -6.49
C GLU A 76 -1.13 6.57 -5.93
N LEU A 77 -0.39 6.73 -4.82
CA LEU A 77 -0.16 8.04 -4.21
C LEU A 77 0.84 8.87 -5.02
N THR A 78 0.52 10.15 -5.14
CA THR A 78 1.37 11.19 -5.72
C THR A 78 1.91 12.10 -4.64
N VAL A 79 2.89 12.94 -4.99
CA VAL A 79 3.41 13.97 -4.07
C VAL A 79 2.37 15.04 -3.70
N ARG A 80 1.23 15.10 -4.41
CA ARG A 80 0.11 16.01 -4.12
C ARG A 80 -0.85 15.44 -3.09
N ASP A 81 -0.85 14.12 -2.92
CA ASP A 81 -1.65 13.44 -1.89
C ASP A 81 -1.03 13.58 -0.50
N VAL A 82 0.21 14.06 -0.41
CA VAL A 82 0.85 14.45 0.85
C VAL A 82 0.44 15.89 1.17
N VAL A 83 -0.48 16.03 2.11
CA VAL A 83 -0.92 17.32 2.65
C VAL A 83 -0.07 17.64 3.87
N ASP A 84 0.58 18.79 3.85
CA ASP A 84 1.56 19.18 4.84
C ASP A 84 1.36 20.67 5.15
N ASP A 85 0.90 20.94 6.37
CA ASP A 85 0.65 22.31 6.87
C ASP A 85 1.75 22.76 7.85
N ASN A 86 2.94 22.13 7.79
CA ASN A 86 4.09 22.28 8.69
C ASN A 86 3.86 21.81 10.13
N ALA A 87 2.64 21.84 10.65
CA ALA A 87 2.32 21.31 11.98
C ALA A 87 2.01 19.80 11.92
N MET A 88 1.30 19.39 10.89
CA MET A 88 0.77 18.05 10.68
C MET A 88 1.01 17.60 9.24
N VAL A 89 1.19 16.29 9.08
CA VAL A 89 1.23 15.67 7.75
C VAL A 89 0.08 14.68 7.67
N ALA A 90 -0.63 14.73 6.56
CA ALA A 90 -1.71 13.82 6.24
C ALA A 90 -1.51 13.23 4.84
N LEU A 91 -2.02 12.01 4.65
CA LEU A 91 -2.21 11.43 3.32
C LEU A 91 -3.67 11.59 2.90
N ASN A 92 -3.90 12.10 1.70
CA ASN A 92 -5.20 12.05 1.06
C ASN A 92 -5.38 10.67 0.40
N LEU A 93 -6.22 9.83 0.99
CA LEU A 93 -6.52 8.49 0.52
C LEU A 93 -7.94 8.46 -0.02
N ALA A 94 -8.09 8.57 -1.34
CA ALA A 94 -9.39 8.51 -2.03
C ALA A 94 -10.47 9.45 -1.43
N GLY A 95 -10.07 10.65 -1.01
CA GLY A 95 -10.96 11.66 -0.43
C GLY A 95 -10.99 11.69 1.10
N HIS A 96 -10.30 10.76 1.77
CA HIS A 96 -10.18 10.74 3.24
C HIS A 96 -8.78 11.18 3.67
N ARG A 97 -8.70 12.06 4.67
CA ARG A 97 -7.42 12.47 5.26
C ARG A 97 -7.01 11.49 6.36
N LEU A 98 -5.88 10.82 6.15
CA LEU A 98 -5.21 10.01 7.16
C LEU A 98 -4.12 10.85 7.83
N LEU A 99 -4.33 11.26 9.08
CA LEU A 99 -3.31 11.95 9.87
C LEU A 99 -2.16 10.99 10.20
N LEU A 100 -0.93 11.44 9.99
CA LEU A 100 0.27 10.64 10.24
C LEU A 100 0.88 10.99 11.60
N PRO A 101 1.25 9.98 12.42
CA PRO A 101 2.10 10.20 13.57
C PRO A 101 3.44 10.83 13.18
N PRO A 102 4.09 11.60 14.08
CA PRO A 102 5.28 12.38 13.76
C PRO A 102 6.41 11.61 13.06
N GLU A 103 6.69 10.38 13.50
CA GLU A 103 7.74 9.54 12.90
C GLU A 103 7.43 9.14 11.45
N VAL A 104 6.16 8.79 11.17
CA VAL A 104 5.72 8.45 9.81
C VAL A 104 5.65 9.71 8.94
N ALA A 105 5.21 10.83 9.51
CA ALA A 105 5.16 12.13 8.85
C ALA A 105 6.55 12.56 8.34
N ARG A 106 7.60 12.37 9.15
CA ARG A 106 8.99 12.65 8.77
C ARG A 106 9.43 11.83 7.56
N LEU A 107 9.17 10.52 7.56
CA LEU A 107 9.50 9.64 6.43
C LEU A 107 8.74 10.04 5.15
N VAL A 108 7.43 10.27 5.26
CA VAL A 108 6.59 10.67 4.12
C VAL A 108 7.01 12.01 3.55
N ARG A 109 7.37 12.98 4.39
CA ARG A 109 7.90 14.29 3.96
C ARG A 109 9.21 14.11 3.19
N ALA A 110 10.18 13.37 3.76
CA ALA A 110 11.45 13.10 3.10
C ALA A 110 11.27 12.39 1.75
N GLN A 111 10.40 11.38 1.69
CA GLN A 111 10.07 10.65 0.46
C GLN A 111 9.46 11.58 -0.60
N ARG A 112 8.51 12.43 -0.20
CA ARG A 112 7.88 13.43 -1.08
C ARG A 112 8.92 14.37 -1.65
N ASP A 113 9.79 14.91 -0.82
CA ASP A 113 10.77 15.93 -1.21
C ASP A 113 11.82 15.32 -2.16
N GLN A 114 12.29 14.09 -1.89
CA GLN A 114 13.15 13.34 -2.79
C GLN A 114 12.49 13.09 -4.16
N CYS A 115 11.21 12.68 -4.18
CA CYS A 115 10.48 12.45 -5.43
C CYS A 115 10.27 13.74 -6.22
N ARG A 116 9.95 14.86 -5.55
CA ARG A 116 9.83 16.18 -6.18
C ARG A 116 11.14 16.63 -6.81
N ALA A 117 12.25 16.52 -6.09
CA ALA A 117 13.57 16.87 -6.60
C ALA A 117 13.95 16.02 -7.83
N ARG A 118 13.74 14.70 -7.77
CA ARG A 118 14.00 13.80 -8.91
C ARG A 118 13.16 14.14 -10.13
N TRP A 119 11.88 14.48 -9.94
CA TRP A 119 10.99 14.85 -11.03
C TRP A 119 11.32 16.21 -11.65
N GLN A 120 11.79 17.18 -10.87
CA GLN A 120 12.19 18.48 -11.40
C GLN A 120 13.35 18.39 -12.41
N LEU A 121 14.18 17.35 -12.31
CA LEU A 121 15.27 17.05 -13.24
C LEU A 121 14.78 16.43 -14.56
N ASP A 122 13.60 15.81 -14.57
CA ASP A 122 13.00 15.19 -15.76
C ASP A 122 11.47 15.33 -15.75
N GLN A 123 11.02 16.55 -16.04
CA GLN A 123 9.60 16.93 -16.00
C GLN A 123 8.81 16.37 -17.19
N THR A 124 9.48 15.78 -18.19
CA THR A 124 8.84 15.23 -19.40
C THR A 124 8.13 13.91 -19.13
N ALA A 125 8.47 13.24 -18.02
CA ALA A 125 7.97 11.90 -17.71
C ALA A 125 6.52 11.88 -17.19
N SER A 126 6.02 12.91 -16.50
CA SER A 126 4.64 12.93 -15.97
C SER A 126 4.21 14.35 -15.60
N THR A 127 2.90 14.64 -15.63
CA THR A 127 2.33 15.90 -15.13
C THR A 127 2.38 16.03 -13.62
N THR A 128 2.44 14.92 -12.88
CA THR A 128 2.55 14.90 -11.41
C THR A 128 3.43 13.72 -10.97
N PRO A 129 4.44 13.93 -10.10
CA PRO A 129 5.27 12.83 -9.66
C PRO A 129 4.57 11.91 -8.67
N TRP A 130 4.80 10.61 -8.85
CA TRP A 130 4.40 9.56 -7.91
C TRP A 130 5.19 9.67 -6.60
N LEU A 131 4.56 9.36 -5.47
CA LEU A 131 5.22 9.24 -4.18
C LEU A 131 6.14 8.01 -4.13
N PHE A 132 5.81 6.99 -4.92
CA PHE A 132 6.61 5.78 -5.12
C PHE A 132 6.80 5.54 -6.62
N PRO A 133 7.74 6.25 -7.27
CA PRO A 133 7.96 6.13 -8.72
C PRO A 133 8.61 4.80 -9.08
N GLY A 134 8.27 4.28 -10.26
CA GLY A 134 8.93 3.14 -10.87
C GLY A 134 10.29 3.49 -11.48
N GLN A 135 10.82 2.56 -12.29
CA GLN A 135 12.01 2.81 -13.11
C GLN A 135 11.76 3.94 -14.11
N GLU A 136 10.61 3.86 -14.79
CA GLU A 136 10.08 4.96 -15.59
C GLU A 136 9.34 5.94 -14.66
N PRO A 137 9.78 7.21 -14.55
CA PRO A 137 9.16 8.16 -13.62
C PRO A 137 7.69 8.47 -13.93
N ALA A 138 7.25 8.19 -15.17
CA ALA A 138 5.87 8.28 -15.62
C ALA A 138 4.93 7.30 -14.91
N ARG A 139 5.47 6.20 -14.38
CA ARG A 139 4.70 5.09 -13.85
C ARG A 139 4.95 4.91 -12.35
N PRO A 140 3.93 4.50 -11.58
CA PRO A 140 4.14 4.12 -10.21
C PRO A 140 4.96 2.83 -10.13
N LEU A 141 5.58 2.60 -8.97
CA LEU A 141 6.25 1.35 -8.66
C LEU A 141 5.25 0.19 -8.73
N GLY A 142 5.69 -0.97 -9.21
CA GLY A 142 4.83 -2.16 -9.27
C GLY A 142 4.60 -2.80 -7.89
N ALA A 143 3.37 -3.18 -7.57
CA ALA A 143 3.00 -3.78 -6.28
C ALA A 143 3.78 -5.08 -5.96
N THR A 144 4.00 -5.94 -6.96
CA THR A 144 4.82 -7.16 -6.81
C THR A 144 6.26 -6.83 -6.47
N TYR A 145 6.82 -5.81 -7.11
CA TYR A 145 8.19 -5.38 -6.87
C TYR A 145 8.33 -4.77 -5.47
N LEU A 146 7.41 -3.90 -5.06
CA LEU A 146 7.42 -3.35 -3.70
C LEU A 146 7.34 -4.47 -2.65
N ASN A 147 6.50 -5.48 -2.86
CA ASN A 147 6.41 -6.63 -1.96
C ASN A 147 7.74 -7.38 -1.85
N LEU A 148 8.39 -7.66 -2.99
CA LEU A 148 9.69 -8.32 -3.03
C LEU A 148 10.77 -7.47 -2.34
N LYS A 149 10.77 -6.15 -2.60
CA LYS A 149 11.73 -5.21 -2.02
C LYS A 149 11.59 -5.16 -0.50
N LEU A 150 10.37 -5.01 0.02
CA LEU A 150 10.10 -5.03 1.47
C LEU A 150 10.61 -6.33 2.10
N ARG A 151 10.29 -7.49 1.50
CA ARG A 151 10.75 -8.80 2.01
C ARG A 151 12.27 -8.94 1.99
N ARG A 152 12.94 -8.44 0.95
CA ARG A 152 14.41 -8.45 0.86
C ARG A 152 15.07 -7.68 2.00
N HIS A 153 14.40 -6.65 2.52
CA HIS A 153 14.86 -5.86 3.66
C HIS A 153 14.33 -6.36 5.01
N GLY A 154 13.72 -7.55 5.05
CA GLY A 154 13.21 -8.17 6.27
C GLY A 154 11.91 -7.56 6.77
N ILE A 155 11.18 -6.82 5.93
CA ILE A 155 9.84 -6.33 6.25
C ILE A 155 8.82 -7.34 5.70
N ALA A 156 7.87 -7.77 6.54
CA ALA A 156 6.85 -8.76 6.20
C ALA A 156 5.48 -8.09 5.98
N PRO A 157 5.24 -7.48 4.80
CA PRO A 157 4.10 -6.57 4.61
C PRO A 157 2.73 -7.25 4.62
N ARG A 158 2.64 -8.56 4.32
CA ARG A 158 1.36 -9.28 4.38
C ARG A 158 0.91 -9.54 5.81
N ALA A 159 1.84 -9.99 6.66
CA ALA A 159 1.60 -10.21 8.09
C ALA A 159 1.29 -8.88 8.78
N GLY A 160 2.12 -7.86 8.56
CA GLY A 160 1.96 -6.54 9.18
C GLY A 160 0.63 -5.88 8.82
N ARG A 161 0.23 -5.97 7.56
CA ARG A 161 -1.08 -5.46 7.13
C ARG A 161 -2.25 -6.18 7.80
N ASN A 162 -2.14 -7.50 7.99
CA ASN A 162 -3.20 -8.27 8.63
C ASN A 162 -3.30 -7.92 10.12
N ASN A 163 -2.17 -7.76 10.81
CA ASN A 163 -2.13 -7.28 12.18
C ASN A 163 -2.71 -5.88 12.33
N ALA A 164 -2.29 -4.90 11.52
CA ALA A 164 -2.81 -3.53 11.58
C ALA A 164 -4.34 -3.49 11.43
N ARG A 165 -4.89 -4.32 10.53
CA ARG A 165 -6.35 -4.44 10.36
C ARG A 165 -7.03 -5.12 11.52
N LEU A 166 -6.38 -6.11 12.14
CA LEU A 166 -6.90 -6.77 13.33
C LEU A 166 -6.93 -5.78 14.50
N ALA A 167 -5.85 -5.04 14.73
CA ALA A 167 -5.78 -3.99 15.75
C ALA A 167 -6.89 -2.94 15.57
N LEU A 168 -7.05 -2.41 14.34
CA LEU A 168 -8.12 -1.46 14.02
C LEU A 168 -9.53 -2.03 14.22
N ALA A 169 -9.71 -3.35 14.05
CA ALA A 169 -11.00 -4.00 14.29
C ALA A 169 -11.28 -4.21 15.78
N THR A 170 -10.24 -4.42 16.59
CA THR A 170 -10.34 -4.56 18.06
C THR A 170 -10.64 -3.21 18.73
N ASP A 171 -10.21 -2.10 18.13
CA ASP A 171 -10.49 -0.73 18.63
C ASP A 171 -11.93 -0.24 18.36
N LEU A 172 -12.78 -1.05 17.71
CA LEU A 172 -14.19 -0.75 17.50
C LEU A 172 -15.01 -1.20 18.73
N PRO A 173 -15.82 -0.31 19.35
CA PRO A 173 -16.62 -0.62 20.54
C PRO A 173 -17.79 -1.58 20.28
#